data_AF-A0A8J3TPW7-F1
#
_entry.id   AF-A0A8J3TPW7-F1
#
_cell.length_a   1.000
_cell.length_b   1.000
_cell.length_c   1.000
_cell.angle_alpha   90.00
_cell.angle_beta   90.00
_cell.angle_gamma   90.00
#
_symmetry.space_group_name_H-M   'P 1'
#
loop_
_entity.id
_entity.type
_entity.pdbx_description
1 polymer ?
#
loop_
_entity_poly.entity_id
_entity_poly.type
_entity_poly.pdbx_seq_one_letter_code
_entity_poly.pdbx_strand_id
1 'polypeptide(L)' 'MTPIVTTTSIEAPTRPLPVDLVDGPAGLLYLLPRAPLTLDDCEALSQALAVRAAALRDRAAAPARPGQGTPRT' A
#
# COMPACT_ATOMS: atom_id res chain seq x y z
N MET A 1 46.41 -32.38 2.19
CA MET A 1 45.34 -31.81 1.35
C MET A 1 44.41 -31.01 2.26
N THR A 2 44.53 -29.68 2.25
CA THR A 2 43.69 -28.75 3.02
C THR A 2 42.58 -28.23 2.10
N PRO A 3 41.30 -28.26 2.51
CA PRO A 3 40.24 -27.70 1.68
C PRO A 3 40.30 -26.17 1.71
N ILE A 4 40.33 -25.56 0.53
CA ILE A 4 40.14 -24.12 0.35
C ILE A 4 38.65 -23.86 0.53
N VAL A 5 38.27 -23.21 1.64
CA VAL A 5 36.92 -22.71 1.83
C VAL A 5 36.81 -21.40 1.04
N THR A 6 36.28 -21.50 -0.18
CA THR A 6 35.91 -20.33 -0.98
C THR A 6 34.62 -19.75 -0.40
N THR A 7 34.72 -18.78 0.52
CA THR A 7 33.60 -17.91 0.85
C THR A 7 33.34 -17.01 -0.36
N THR A 8 32.42 -17.40 -1.23
CA THR A 8 31.84 -16.50 -2.22
C THR A 8 31.10 -15.41 -1.47
N SER A 9 31.78 -14.28 -1.25
CA SER A 9 31.16 -13.02 -0.85
C SER A 9 30.14 -12.66 -1.92
N ILE A 10 28.86 -12.86 -1.62
CA ILE A 10 27.77 -12.34 -2.44
C ILE A 10 27.82 -10.83 -2.25
N GLU A 11 28.53 -10.14 -3.14
CA GLU A 11 28.50 -8.69 -3.21
C GLU A 11 27.08 -8.29 -3.63
N ALA A 12 26.24 -8.05 -2.62
CA ALA A 12 24.90 -7.55 -2.82
C ALA A 12 24.98 -6.25 -3.64
N PRO A 13 24.08 -6.02 -4.59
CA PRO A 13 24.09 -4.80 -5.38
C PRO A 13 24.09 -3.59 -4.44
N THR A 14 25.20 -2.85 -4.41
CA THR A 14 25.50 -1.74 -3.50
C THR A 14 24.72 -0.46 -3.81
N ARG A 15 23.74 -0.53 -4.72
CA ARG A 15 22.90 0.62 -5.05
C ARG A 15 21.87 0.79 -3.93
N PRO A 16 21.92 1.89 -3.15
CA PRO A 16 20.93 2.10 -2.09
C PRO A 16 19.55 2.16 -2.72
N LEU A 17 18.62 1.39 -2.14
CA LEU A 17 17.20 1.50 -2.50
C LEU A 17 16.75 2.94 -2.23
N PRO A 18 15.88 3.53 -3.07
CA PRO A 18 15.36 4.88 -2.89
C PRO A 18 14.29 4.88 -1.78
N VAL A 19 14.65 4.38 -0.61
CA VAL A 19 13.80 4.29 0.58
C VAL A 19 14.63 4.72 1.79
N ASP A 20 14.00 5.40 2.73
CA ASP A 20 14.55 5.71 4.04
C ASP A 20 14.02 4.70 5.06
N LEU A 21 14.90 4.24 5.94
CA LEU A 21 14.53 3.39 7.07
C LEU A 21 14.25 4.29 8.27
N VAL A 22 13.04 4.25 8.80
CA VAL A 22 12.63 5.08 9.94
C VAL A 22 12.15 4.23 11.11
N ASP A 23 12.44 4.69 12.32
CA ASP A 23 11.90 4.10 13.53
C ASP A 23 10.40 4.36 13.63
N GLY A 24 9.65 3.29 13.81
CA GLY A 24 8.21 3.32 13.99
C GLY A 24 7.80 3.01 15.42
N PRO A 25 6.48 3.11 15.69
CA PRO A 25 5.93 2.76 16.99
C PRO A 25 6.20 1.29 17.31
N ALA A 26 6.34 0.99 18.60
CA ALA A 26 6.64 -0.35 19.12
C ALA A 26 7.99 -0.96 18.66
N GLY A 27 8.95 -0.13 18.22
CA GLY A 27 10.28 -0.59 17.82
C GLY A 27 10.32 -1.28 16.44
N LEU A 28 9.29 -1.07 15.62
CA LEU A 28 9.25 -1.56 14.25
C LEU A 28 10.01 -0.60 13.33
N LEU A 29 10.70 -1.14 12.33
CA LEU A 29 11.35 -0.34 11.29
C LEU A 29 10.44 -0.25 10.06
N TYR A 30 10.25 0.97 9.55
CA TYR A 30 9.44 1.24 8.37
C TYR A 30 10.32 1.69 7.20
N LEU A 31 10.00 1.20 6.00
CA LEU A 31 10.62 1.64 4.75
C LEU A 31 9.74 2.73 4.12
N LEU A 32 10.26 3.96 4.04
CA LEU A 32 9.60 5.10 3.41
C LEU A 32 10.20 5.36 2.03
N PRO A 33 9.45 5.25 0.92
CA PRO A 33 9.94 5.64 -0.39
C PRO A 33 10.39 7.11 -0.45
N ARG A 34 11.55 7.38 -1.06
CA ARG A 34 12.14 8.72 -1.27
C ARG A 34 11.44 9.56 -2.33
N ALA A 35 10.19 9.27 -2.61
CA ALA A 35 9.34 10.07 -3.50
C ALA A 35 8.34 10.83 -2.61
N PRO A 36 8.71 12.02 -2.10
CA PRO A 36 7.77 12.83 -1.35
C PRO A 36 6.59 13.17 -2.27
N LEU A 37 5.38 12.88 -1.81
CA LEU A 37 4.17 13.34 -2.48
C LEU A 37 4.22 14.86 -2.59
N THR A 38 4.02 15.39 -3.80
CA THR A 38 3.87 16.83 -3.97
C THR A 38 2.52 17.29 -3.42
N LEU A 39 2.34 18.60 -3.24
CA LEU A 39 1.04 19.14 -2.87
C LEU A 39 -0.02 18.83 -3.94
N ASP A 40 0.36 18.88 -5.21
CA ASP A 40 -0.52 18.56 -6.33
C ASP A 40 -0.93 17.08 -6.32
N ASP A 41 -0.01 16.17 -6.00
CA ASP A 41 -0.32 14.73 -5.83
C ASP A 41 -1.29 14.51 -4.66
N CYS A 42 -1.08 15.23 -3.55
CA CYS A 42 -1.97 15.16 -2.40
C CYS A 42 -3.37 15.69 -2.74
N GLU A 43 -3.46 16.78 -3.48
CA GLU A 43 -4.73 17.36 -3.92
C GLU A 43 -5.46 16.39 -4.85
N ALA A 44 -4.79 15.86 -5.87
CA ALA A 44 -5.35 14.89 -6.80
C ALA A 44 -5.86 13.63 -6.08
N LEU A 45 -5.08 13.11 -5.13
CA LEU A 45 -5.49 11.96 -4.31
C LEU A 45 -6.72 12.29 -3.46
N SER A 46 -6.76 13.48 -2.84
CA SER A 46 -7.90 13.90 -2.02
C SER A 46 -9.20 13.98 -2.82
N GLN A 47 -9.15 14.49 -4.05
CA GLN A 47 -10.29 14.56 -4.94
C GLN A 47 -10.77 13.16 -5.35
N ALA A 48 -9.84 12.27 -5.73
CA ALA A 48 -10.17 10.89 -6.09
C ALA A 48 -10.84 10.14 -4.93
N LEU A 49 -10.35 10.34 -3.70
CA LEU A 49 -10.93 9.75 -2.51
C LEU A 49 -12.32 10.32 -2.19
N ALA A 50 -12.53 11.62 -2.36
CA ALA A 50 -13.84 12.25 -2.17
C ALA A 50 -14.90 11.70 -3.13
N VAL A 51 -14.55 11.55 -4.42
CA VAL A 51 -15.42 10.93 -5.43
C VAL A 51 -15.77 9.49 -5.05
N ARG A 52 -14.78 8.70 -4.65
CA ARG A 52 -15.01 7.30 -4.24
C ARG A 52 -15.88 7.22 -2.99
N ALA A 53 -15.67 8.11 -2.02
CA ALA A 53 -16.46 8.17 -0.81
C ALA A 53 -17.92 8.54 -1.11
N ALA A 54 -18.18 9.48 -2.03
CA ALA A 54 -19.52 9.81 -2.49
C ALA A 54 -20.21 8.59 -3.12
N ALA A 55 -19.54 7.91 -4.06
CA ALA A 55 -20.08 6.70 -4.70
C ALA A 55 -20.41 5.58 -3.69
N LEU A 56 -19.58 5.42 -2.66
CA LEU A 56 -19.83 4.45 -1.58
C LEU A 56 -21.04 4.83 -0.72
N ARG A 57 -21.24 6.12 -0.44
CA ARG A 57 -22.42 6.62 0.29
C ARG A 57 -23.69 6.42 -0.52
N ASP A 58 -23.67 6.72 -1.81
CA ASP A 58 -24.82 6.51 -2.70
C ASP A 58 -25.21 5.03 -2.76
N ARG A 59 -24.21 4.15 -2.84
CA ARG A 59 -24.42 2.69 -2.78
C ARG A 59 -25.00 2.24 -1.45
N ALA A 60 -24.58 2.84 -0.33
CA ALA A 60 -25.11 2.52 1.00
C ALA A 60 -26.51 3.11 1.24
N ALA A 61 -26.83 4.24 0.62
CA ALA A 61 -28.12 4.91 0.70
C ALA A 61 -29.17 4.30 -0.25
N ALA A 62 -28.74 3.52 -1.25
CA ALA A 62 -29.66 2.78 -2.10
C ALA A 62 -30.47 1.79 -1.24
N PRO A 63 -31.82 1.90 -1.21
CA PRO A 63 -32.63 0.95 -0.46
C PRO A 63 -32.42 -0.45 -1.03
N ALA A 64 -32.25 -1.45 -0.15
CA ALA A 64 -32.38 -2.85 -0.54
C ALA A 64 -33.71 -2.97 -1.29
N ARG A 65 -33.65 -3.29 -2.59
CA ARG A 65 -34.85 -3.33 -3.45
C ARG A 65 -35.91 -4.21 -2.76
N PRO A 66 -37.09 -3.67 -2.41
CA PRO A 66 -38.17 -4.49 -1.88
C PRO A 66 -38.68 -5.34 -3.04
N GLY A 67 -38.26 -6.61 -3.08
CA GLY A 67 -38.59 -7.47 -4.21
C GLY A 67 -37.73 -8.72 -4.40
N GLN A 68 -36.73 -8.99 -3.56
CA GLN A 68 -36.14 -10.33 -3.52
C GLN A 68 -37.06 -11.26 -2.73
N GLY A 69 -38.28 -11.43 -3.25
CA GLY A 69 -39.17 -12.51 -2.88
C GLY A 69 -38.45 -13.82 -3.15
N THR A 70 -38.37 -14.64 -2.11
CA THR A 70 -37.97 -16.04 -2.15
C THR A 70 -38.56 -16.73 -3.40
N PRO A 71 -37.78 -17.51 -4.17
CA PRO A 71 -38.40 -18.45 -5.10
C PRO A 71 -39.23 -19.40 -4.24
N ARG A 72 -40.56 -19.28 -4.35
CA ARG A 72 -41.46 -20.31 -3.85
C ARG A 72 -41.18 -21.58 -4.66
N THR A 73 -40.90 -22.64 -3.90
CA THR A 73 -40.85 -24.07 -4.26
C THR A 73 -41.55 -24.44 -5.57
#